data_AF-A0A1S3ZIT3-F1
#
_entry.id   AF-A0A1S3ZIT3-F1
#
_cell.length_a   1.000
_cell.length_b   1.000
_cell.length_c   1.000
_cell.angle_alpha   90.00
_cell.angle_beta   90.00
_cell.angle_gamma   90.00
#
_symmetry.space_group_name_H-M   'P 1'
#
loop_
_entity.id
_entity.type
_entity.pdbx_description
1 polymer ?
#
loop_
_entity_poly.entity_id
_entity_poly.type
_entity_poly.pdbx_seq_one_letter_code
_entity_poly.pdbx_strand_id
1 'polypeptide(L)'
;MGGSSSMEKRKREWPKDEFIDLIFKWSVKDILDETLYENQVEKIPQSFGSVEHYLGSFFFPLLEETRADIAASLKDINESPFAELISFDVVNPNGSLVFDVKVDYWRNTCSDGTRYRTSPGDIVVISNVKPETTNDLQRPGCHWTFAYVTDVNENENDASASFKVSFPPHNVMRRAVYIVFLVNVMPNNNVWNALSMRKNLNIIEEVLRPVHEKRIKQKCDVCSASTNELSVGEVVGSLLSKLNDSQANAIFTCLATMKCHHKASVELISGPPGTGKTRTLSVMLFTLMQMKYRTVTCAPTDVATAQVASKLVKLVRESSKNEFEGFCPLGEILLFGNNNYEDGEDIAEISSNYRVDRLSECFEPITGWNGCVSSMISLLEDCSLIDFARAGFSSTAASLRRCMLIICTHLPICFIREENVERMLDIISLLDFLEGMLFQQAFGVSSKSLRGSCSRLLVLLKDLQRSLGIFLVQRVRVV
;
A
#
# COMPACT_ATOMS: atom_id res chain seq x y z
N MET A 1 6.80 25.02 -63.03
CA MET A 1 5.91 25.33 -61.89
C MET A 1 5.47 24.02 -61.27
N GLY A 2 6.20 23.55 -60.26
CA GLY A 2 5.85 22.35 -59.49
C GLY A 2 5.95 22.71 -58.03
N GLY A 3 4.83 23.14 -57.45
CA GLY A 3 4.74 23.46 -56.03
C GLY A 3 4.62 22.18 -55.23
N SER A 4 5.69 21.82 -54.51
CA SER A 4 5.63 20.84 -53.42
C SER A 4 4.82 21.45 -52.28
N SER A 5 3.62 20.93 -52.03
CA SER A 5 2.84 21.30 -50.85
C SER A 5 3.46 20.64 -49.63
N SER A 6 4.21 21.41 -48.85
CA SER A 6 4.55 21.05 -47.49
C SER A 6 3.27 20.96 -46.67
N MET A 7 2.85 19.72 -46.35
CA MET A 7 1.84 19.48 -45.31
C MET A 7 2.39 20.04 -44.00
N GLU A 8 1.87 21.21 -43.59
CA GLU A 8 2.10 21.74 -42.25
C GLU A 8 1.60 20.72 -41.23
N LYS A 9 2.53 20.11 -40.49
CA LYS A 9 2.21 19.33 -39.29
C LYS A 9 1.50 20.28 -38.32
N ARG A 10 0.17 20.18 -38.22
CA ARG A 10 -0.63 20.90 -37.21
C ARG A 10 0.02 20.71 -35.83
N LYS A 11 0.21 21.81 -35.10
CA LYS A 11 0.66 21.78 -33.69
C LYS A 11 -0.28 20.83 -32.93
N ARG A 12 0.28 19.75 -32.39
CA ARG A 12 -0.45 18.69 -31.69
C ARG A 12 -0.98 19.24 -30.37
N GLU A 13 -2.30 19.36 -30.24
CA GLU A 13 -2.94 19.61 -28.96
C GLU A 13 -3.30 18.28 -28.31
N TRP A 14 -2.96 18.15 -27.04
CA TRP A 14 -3.15 16.93 -26.27
C TRP A 14 -4.48 17.04 -25.54
N PRO A 15 -5.17 15.91 -25.29
CA PRO A 15 -6.43 15.97 -24.55
C PRO A 15 -6.22 16.66 -23.21
N LYS A 16 -7.05 17.67 -22.91
CA LYS A 16 -7.05 18.39 -21.63
C LYS A 16 -8.16 17.93 -20.69
N ASP A 17 -9.04 17.07 -21.20
CA ASP A 17 -10.17 16.52 -20.46
C ASP A 17 -9.68 15.46 -19.45
N GLU A 18 -10.50 15.19 -18.44
CA GLU A 18 -10.25 14.08 -17.53
C GLU A 18 -10.40 12.74 -18.26
N PHE A 19 -9.68 11.72 -17.79
CA PHE A 19 -9.64 10.41 -18.45
C PHE A 19 -11.03 9.78 -18.61
N ILE A 20 -11.83 9.81 -17.53
CA ILE A 20 -13.17 9.22 -17.50
C ILE A 20 -14.12 10.00 -18.42
N ASP A 21 -13.97 11.32 -18.52
CA ASP A 21 -14.77 12.14 -19.45
C ASP A 21 -14.52 11.77 -20.91
N LEU A 22 -13.30 11.37 -21.27
CA LEU A 22 -12.98 10.89 -22.61
C LEU A 22 -13.64 9.54 -22.89
N ILE A 23 -13.60 8.61 -21.91
CA ILE A 23 -14.26 7.30 -22.03
C ILE A 23 -15.77 7.48 -22.20
N PHE A 24 -16.39 8.36 -21.41
CA PHE A 24 -17.82 8.64 -21.48
C PHE A 24 -18.28 9.33 -22.77
N LYS A 25 -17.36 9.92 -23.54
CA LYS A 25 -17.67 10.48 -24.87
C LYS A 25 -17.76 9.41 -25.95
N TRP A 26 -17.23 8.20 -25.73
CA TRP A 26 -17.25 7.15 -26.73
C TRP A 26 -18.65 6.55 -26.90
N SER A 27 -19.09 6.45 -28.15
CA SER A 27 -20.22 5.60 -28.52
C SER A 27 -19.79 4.14 -28.64
N VAL A 28 -20.74 3.20 -28.64
CA VAL A 28 -20.46 1.77 -28.91
C VAL A 28 -19.77 1.60 -30.26
N LYS A 29 -20.09 2.44 -31.25
CA LYS A 29 -19.43 2.39 -32.56
C LYS A 29 -17.97 2.79 -32.47
N ASP A 30 -17.66 3.85 -31.73
CA ASP A 30 -16.28 4.30 -31.51
C ASP A 30 -15.48 3.22 -30.76
N ILE A 31 -16.08 2.62 -29.72
CA ILE A 31 -15.44 1.55 -28.96
C ILE A 31 -15.13 0.33 -29.83
N LEU A 32 -16.01 -0.03 -30.75
CA LEU A 32 -15.81 -1.18 -31.64
C LEU A 32 -14.96 -0.85 -32.88
N ASP A 33 -14.63 0.41 -33.12
CA ASP A 33 -13.80 0.85 -34.23
C ASP A 33 -12.31 0.75 -33.87
N GLU A 34 -11.64 -0.26 -34.44
CA GLU A 34 -10.19 -0.47 -34.28
C GLU A 34 -9.33 0.63 -34.95
N THR A 35 -9.95 1.51 -35.75
CA THR A 35 -9.26 2.61 -36.45
C THR A 35 -9.41 3.97 -35.75
N LEU A 36 -10.15 4.04 -34.63
CA LEU A 36 -10.48 5.30 -33.93
C LEU A 36 -9.26 6.19 -33.65
N TYR A 37 -8.15 5.56 -33.25
CA TYR A 37 -6.89 6.23 -32.93
C TYR A 37 -5.73 5.88 -33.87
N GLU A 38 -5.98 5.26 -35.02
CA GLU A 38 -4.95 4.76 -35.95
C GLU A 38 -3.94 5.85 -36.36
N ASN A 39 -4.41 7.10 -36.56
CA ASN A 39 -3.57 8.22 -36.97
C ASN A 39 -2.92 8.97 -35.79
N GLN A 40 -3.28 8.60 -34.55
CA GLN A 40 -2.84 9.25 -33.32
C GLN A 40 -1.86 8.37 -32.54
N VAL A 41 -1.97 7.05 -32.65
CA VAL A 41 -1.03 6.08 -32.08
C VAL A 41 0.19 5.93 -33.00
N GLU A 42 1.19 6.77 -32.75
CA GLU A 42 2.48 6.70 -33.46
C GLU A 42 3.46 5.75 -32.74
N LYS A 43 4.45 5.25 -33.48
CA LYS A 43 5.57 4.50 -32.89
C LYS A 43 6.30 5.38 -31.87
N ILE A 44 6.39 4.90 -30.63
CA ILE A 44 7.12 5.59 -29.55
C ILE A 44 8.59 5.78 -29.96
N PRO A 45 9.11 7.02 -29.96
CA PRO A 45 10.47 7.30 -30.41
C PRO A 45 11.51 6.81 -29.39
N GLN A 46 12.75 6.60 -29.86
CA GLN A 46 13.87 6.22 -28.99
C GLN A 46 14.44 7.40 -28.18
N SER A 47 14.11 8.62 -28.56
CA SER A 47 14.54 9.86 -27.89
C SER A 47 13.42 10.91 -27.95
N PHE A 48 13.43 11.82 -26.99
CA PHE A 48 12.38 12.83 -26.84
C PHE A 48 13.00 14.23 -26.82
N GLY A 49 12.35 15.18 -27.48
CA GLY A 49 12.83 16.57 -27.55
C GLY A 49 12.57 17.39 -26.27
N SER A 50 11.61 16.97 -25.45
CA SER A 50 11.31 17.57 -24.14
C SER A 50 10.58 16.57 -23.24
N VAL A 51 10.44 16.90 -21.96
CA VAL A 51 9.64 16.12 -21.01
C VAL A 51 8.18 16.09 -21.44
N GLU A 52 7.65 17.22 -21.93
CA GLU A 52 6.30 17.29 -22.46
C GLU A 52 6.16 16.29 -23.58
N HIS A 53 7.02 16.34 -24.61
CA HIS A 53 6.99 15.40 -25.74
C HIS A 53 7.00 13.93 -25.30
N TYR A 54 7.76 13.59 -24.24
CA TYR A 54 7.72 12.25 -23.64
C TYR A 54 6.34 11.90 -23.10
N LEU A 55 5.80 12.70 -22.17
CA LEU A 55 4.60 12.34 -21.42
C LEU A 55 3.40 12.03 -22.31
N GLY A 56 3.11 12.85 -23.30
CA GLY A 56 1.94 12.61 -24.17
C GLY A 56 2.25 11.94 -25.49
N SER A 57 3.45 11.39 -25.66
CA SER A 57 3.59 10.25 -26.57
C SER A 57 2.78 9.04 -26.07
N PHE A 58 2.35 9.02 -24.80
CA PHE A 58 1.63 7.89 -24.20
C PHE A 58 0.11 8.11 -24.03
N PHE A 59 -0.44 9.31 -24.27
CA PHE A 59 -1.87 9.56 -24.10
C PHE A 59 -2.75 8.72 -25.04
N PHE A 60 -2.46 8.71 -26.34
CA PHE A 60 -3.24 7.92 -27.31
C PHE A 60 -3.01 6.41 -27.21
N PRO A 61 -1.78 5.89 -26.98
CA PRO A 61 -1.59 4.48 -26.66
C PRO A 61 -2.46 4.02 -25.48
N LEU A 62 -2.53 4.82 -24.40
CA LEU A 62 -3.33 4.50 -23.23
C LEU A 62 -4.85 4.52 -23.51
N LEU A 63 -5.32 5.48 -24.30
CA LEU A 63 -6.72 5.52 -24.74
C LEU A 63 -7.08 4.32 -25.62
N GLU A 64 -6.18 3.94 -26.52
CA GLU A 64 -6.38 2.81 -27.42
C GLU A 64 -6.37 1.47 -26.67
N GLU A 65 -5.46 1.29 -25.71
CA GLU A 65 -5.44 0.13 -24.80
C GLU A 65 -6.76 0.03 -24.02
N THR A 66 -7.22 1.15 -23.43
CA THR A 66 -8.49 1.18 -22.69
C THR A 66 -9.70 0.91 -23.59
N ARG A 67 -9.72 1.48 -24.81
CA ARG A 67 -10.77 1.24 -25.80
C ARG A 67 -10.83 -0.25 -26.15
N ALA A 68 -9.68 -0.86 -26.43
CA ALA A 68 -9.57 -2.27 -26.78
C ALA A 68 -10.07 -3.19 -25.65
N ASP A 69 -9.72 -2.89 -24.39
CA ASP A 69 -10.20 -3.65 -23.22
C ASP A 69 -11.72 -3.58 -23.07
N ILE A 70 -12.31 -2.38 -23.19
CA ILE A 70 -13.77 -2.20 -23.15
C ILE A 70 -14.41 -2.92 -24.35
N ALA A 71 -13.83 -2.84 -25.54
CA ALA A 71 -14.34 -3.50 -26.74
C ALA A 71 -14.35 -5.02 -26.61
N ALA A 72 -13.30 -5.60 -26.01
CA ALA A 72 -13.24 -7.02 -25.71
C ALA A 72 -14.35 -7.43 -24.73
N SER A 73 -14.51 -6.69 -23.63
CA SER A 73 -15.56 -6.96 -22.65
C SER A 73 -16.98 -6.79 -23.21
N LEU A 74 -17.20 -5.81 -24.09
CA LEU A 74 -18.47 -5.64 -24.78
C LEU A 74 -18.79 -6.82 -25.72
N LYS A 75 -17.80 -7.36 -26.44
CA LYS A 75 -17.99 -8.51 -27.34
C LYS A 75 -18.52 -9.74 -26.59
N ASP A 76 -18.08 -9.92 -25.35
CA ASP A 76 -18.44 -11.07 -24.48
C ASP A 76 -19.38 -10.66 -23.32
N ILE A 77 -20.21 -9.62 -23.51
CA ILE A 77 -21.03 -9.00 -22.45
C ILE A 77 -22.02 -9.96 -21.76
N ASN A 78 -22.44 -11.04 -22.43
CA ASN A 78 -23.30 -12.07 -21.84
C ASN A 78 -22.61 -12.91 -20.77
N GLU A 79 -21.28 -13.06 -20.87
CA GLU A 79 -20.45 -13.79 -19.91
C GLU A 79 -20.00 -12.89 -18.76
N SER A 80 -20.00 -11.57 -18.96
CA SER A 80 -19.61 -10.60 -17.94
C SER A 80 -20.41 -10.71 -16.63
N PRO A 81 -19.78 -10.45 -15.47
CA PRO A 81 -20.48 -10.33 -14.20
C PRO A 81 -21.63 -9.32 -14.25
N PHE A 82 -22.79 -9.72 -13.75
CA PHE A 82 -23.99 -8.86 -13.74
C PHE A 82 -24.84 -9.03 -12.49
N ALA A 83 -25.65 -8.03 -12.18
CA ALA A 83 -26.58 -8.04 -11.05
C ALA A 83 -27.88 -7.30 -11.38
N GLU A 84 -28.91 -7.51 -10.57
CA GLU A 84 -30.16 -6.76 -10.62
C GLU A 84 -30.11 -5.58 -9.64
N LEU A 85 -30.60 -4.42 -10.10
CA LEU A 85 -30.64 -3.20 -9.31
C LEU A 85 -31.80 -3.25 -8.31
N ILE A 86 -31.47 -3.08 -7.04
CA ILE A 86 -32.43 -2.95 -5.94
C ILE A 86 -32.80 -1.47 -5.75
N SER A 87 -31.81 -0.58 -5.73
CA SER A 87 -32.03 0.87 -5.62
C SER A 87 -31.00 1.65 -6.43
N PHE A 88 -31.40 2.85 -6.83
CA PHE A 88 -30.64 3.72 -7.72
C PHE A 88 -31.04 5.17 -7.45
N ASP A 89 -30.36 5.80 -6.49
CA ASP A 89 -30.77 7.05 -5.86
C ASP A 89 -29.73 8.15 -6.03
N VAL A 90 -30.15 9.39 -6.29
CA VAL A 90 -29.24 10.53 -6.47
C VAL A 90 -28.66 10.98 -5.13
N VAL A 91 -27.32 11.10 -5.04
CA VAL A 91 -26.64 11.53 -3.80
C VAL A 91 -26.63 13.06 -3.66
N ASN A 92 -26.41 13.80 -4.75
CA ASN A 92 -26.38 15.27 -4.73
C ASN A 92 -26.94 15.87 -6.04
N PRO A 93 -27.97 16.73 -5.99
CA PRO A 93 -28.52 17.38 -7.19
C PRO A 93 -27.66 18.54 -7.74
N ASN A 94 -26.61 18.96 -7.04
CA ASN A 94 -25.90 20.23 -7.28
C ASN A 94 -24.72 20.14 -8.26
N GLY A 95 -24.80 19.28 -9.28
CA GLY A 95 -23.97 19.38 -10.49
C GLY A 95 -23.06 18.19 -10.81
N SER A 96 -22.72 17.33 -9.85
CA SER A 96 -22.10 16.02 -10.13
C SER A 96 -23.17 14.92 -10.05
N LEU A 97 -23.37 14.19 -11.16
CA LEU A 97 -24.33 13.09 -11.25
C LEU A 97 -23.78 11.84 -10.56
N VAL A 98 -23.69 11.89 -9.23
CA VAL A 98 -23.32 10.74 -8.39
C VAL A 98 -24.57 10.08 -7.82
N PHE A 99 -24.63 8.75 -7.92
CA PHE A 99 -25.76 7.95 -7.47
C PHE A 99 -25.29 6.87 -6.50
N ASP A 100 -26.09 6.63 -5.46
CA ASP A 100 -26.00 5.44 -4.61
C ASP A 100 -26.72 4.31 -5.32
N VAL A 101 -26.00 3.21 -5.50
CA VAL A 101 -26.46 2.01 -6.20
C VAL A 101 -26.47 0.87 -5.22
N LYS A 102 -27.59 0.16 -5.16
CA LYS A 102 -27.69 -1.12 -4.47
C LYS A 102 -28.08 -2.20 -5.44
N VAL A 103 -27.36 -3.30 -5.40
CA VAL A 103 -27.60 -4.48 -6.22
C VAL A 103 -27.89 -5.68 -5.34
N ASP A 104 -28.46 -6.73 -5.93
CA ASP A 104 -28.54 -8.03 -5.29
C ASP A 104 -27.15 -8.71 -5.29
N TYR A 105 -27.03 -9.96 -5.71
CA TYR A 105 -25.76 -10.66 -5.80
C TYR A 105 -25.23 -10.67 -7.24
N TRP A 106 -23.92 -10.50 -7.38
CA TRP A 106 -23.24 -10.67 -8.66
C TRP A 106 -23.35 -12.12 -9.15
N ARG A 107 -23.84 -12.27 -10.38
CA ARG A 107 -23.89 -13.50 -11.16
C ARG A 107 -22.71 -13.54 -12.12
N ASN A 108 -22.38 -14.75 -12.59
CA ASN A 108 -21.16 -15.08 -13.34
C ASN A 108 -19.88 -14.81 -12.54
N THR A 109 -18.78 -15.38 -13.02
CA THR A 109 -17.43 -15.17 -12.48
C THR A 109 -16.65 -14.25 -13.40
N CYS A 110 -15.57 -13.66 -12.89
CA CYS A 110 -14.56 -13.03 -13.72
C CYS A 110 -13.93 -14.05 -14.68
N SER A 111 -13.20 -13.55 -15.69
CA SER A 111 -12.50 -14.39 -16.69
C SER A 111 -11.45 -15.33 -16.08
N ASP A 112 -10.94 -15.01 -14.89
CA ASP A 112 -10.01 -15.85 -14.11
C ASP A 112 -10.71 -16.90 -13.22
N GLY A 113 -12.05 -16.98 -13.30
CA GLY A 113 -12.87 -17.90 -12.52
C GLY A 113 -13.17 -17.43 -11.09
N THR A 114 -12.71 -16.24 -10.69
CA THR A 114 -12.98 -15.69 -9.37
C THR A 114 -14.37 -15.06 -9.29
N ARG A 115 -14.95 -15.04 -8.08
CA ARG A 115 -16.22 -14.34 -7.85
C ARG A 115 -15.95 -12.84 -7.89
N TYR A 116 -16.64 -12.13 -8.78
CA TYR A 116 -16.51 -10.69 -8.90
C TYR A 116 -16.96 -9.96 -7.63
N ARG A 117 -16.21 -8.91 -7.28
CA ARG A 117 -16.57 -7.90 -6.28
C ARG A 117 -16.36 -6.52 -6.88
N THR A 118 -17.33 -5.65 -6.65
CA THR A 118 -17.27 -4.27 -7.13
C THR A 118 -16.08 -3.55 -6.53
N SER A 119 -15.35 -2.83 -7.36
CA SER A 119 -14.16 -2.08 -6.97
C SER A 119 -14.22 -0.66 -7.53
N PRO A 120 -13.64 0.34 -6.84
CA PRO A 120 -13.47 1.66 -7.43
C PRO A 120 -12.77 1.57 -8.79
N GLY A 121 -13.27 2.38 -9.71
CA GLY A 121 -12.91 2.49 -11.12
C GLY A 121 -13.33 1.37 -12.05
N ASP A 122 -14.26 0.52 -11.61
CA ASP A 122 -15.04 -0.30 -12.53
C ASP A 122 -15.86 0.58 -13.49
N ILE A 123 -15.77 0.28 -14.77
CA ILE A 123 -16.71 0.73 -15.80
C ILE A 123 -17.80 -0.32 -15.91
N VAL A 124 -19.04 0.12 -15.74
CA VAL A 124 -20.23 -0.73 -15.77
C VAL A 124 -21.22 -0.21 -16.80
N VAL A 125 -22.04 -1.11 -17.35
CA VAL A 125 -23.21 -0.78 -18.15
C VAL A 125 -24.44 -0.93 -17.28
N ILE A 126 -25.19 0.16 -17.12
CA ILE A 126 -26.50 0.15 -16.48
C ILE A 126 -27.55 0.18 -17.57
N SER A 127 -28.53 -0.72 -17.51
CA SER A 127 -29.51 -0.94 -18.57
C SER A 127 -30.91 -1.29 -18.06
N ASN A 128 -31.93 -1.04 -18.88
CA ASN A 128 -33.32 -1.44 -18.59
C ASN A 128 -33.61 -2.92 -18.95
N VAL A 129 -32.76 -3.53 -19.75
CA VAL A 129 -32.84 -4.93 -20.21
C VAL A 129 -31.42 -5.50 -20.14
N LYS A 130 -31.27 -6.72 -19.62
CA LYS A 130 -29.97 -7.40 -19.60
C LYS A 130 -29.45 -7.56 -21.04
N PRO A 131 -28.32 -6.95 -21.40
CA PRO A 131 -27.74 -7.12 -22.72
C PRO A 131 -27.13 -8.52 -22.84
N GLU A 132 -27.45 -9.24 -23.90
CA GLU A 132 -26.85 -10.55 -24.23
C GLU A 132 -25.83 -10.40 -25.36
N THR A 133 -25.89 -9.30 -26.12
CA THR A 133 -24.96 -8.99 -27.20
C THR A 133 -24.72 -7.48 -27.29
N THR A 134 -23.60 -7.08 -27.89
CA THR A 134 -23.32 -5.67 -28.22
C THR A 134 -24.42 -5.02 -29.06
N ASN A 135 -25.06 -5.80 -29.94
CA ASN A 135 -26.15 -5.33 -30.78
C ASN A 135 -27.39 -4.94 -29.96
N ASP A 136 -27.62 -5.56 -28.80
CA ASP A 136 -28.74 -5.21 -27.93
C ASP A 136 -28.66 -3.77 -27.42
N LEU A 137 -27.44 -3.26 -27.18
CA LEU A 137 -27.20 -1.87 -26.79
C LEU A 137 -27.54 -0.88 -27.92
N GLN A 138 -27.61 -1.33 -29.17
CA GLN A 138 -27.96 -0.49 -30.32
C GLN A 138 -29.45 -0.61 -30.71
N ARG A 139 -30.21 -1.53 -30.08
CA ARG A 139 -31.62 -1.75 -30.43
C ARG A 139 -32.52 -0.64 -29.91
N PRO A 140 -33.52 -0.20 -30.69
CA PRO A 140 -34.57 0.70 -30.21
C PRO A 140 -35.27 0.13 -28.98
N GLY A 141 -35.38 0.92 -27.90
CA GLY A 141 -36.03 0.53 -26.65
C GLY A 141 -35.09 -0.02 -25.56
N CYS A 142 -33.86 -0.39 -25.94
CA CYS A 142 -32.78 -0.62 -24.98
C CYS A 142 -32.24 0.74 -24.53
N HIS A 143 -32.50 1.09 -23.28
CA HIS A 143 -31.94 2.28 -22.64
C HIS A 143 -30.80 1.82 -21.74
N TRP A 144 -29.62 2.35 -22.00
CA TRP A 144 -28.42 2.03 -21.24
C TRP A 144 -27.50 3.24 -21.16
N THR A 145 -26.56 3.20 -20.22
CA THR A 145 -25.46 4.18 -20.12
C THR A 145 -24.26 3.53 -19.45
N PHE A 146 -23.07 4.06 -19.73
CA PHE A 146 -21.90 3.79 -18.90
C PHE A 146 -22.03 4.50 -17.55
N ALA A 147 -21.44 3.88 -16.55
CA ALA A 147 -21.23 4.43 -15.23
C ALA A 147 -19.83 4.04 -14.74
N TYR A 148 -19.23 4.90 -13.93
CA TYR A 148 -17.91 4.70 -13.32
C TYR A 148 -18.08 4.56 -11.82
N VAL A 149 -17.64 3.45 -11.24
CA VAL A 149 -17.71 3.23 -9.79
C VAL A 149 -16.68 4.12 -9.11
N THR A 150 -17.13 5.02 -8.23
CA THR A 150 -16.25 5.98 -7.53
C THR A 150 -15.85 5.52 -6.14
N ASP A 151 -16.73 4.77 -5.47
CA ASP A 151 -16.63 4.46 -4.05
C ASP A 151 -17.44 3.20 -3.75
N VAL A 152 -16.97 2.35 -2.84
CA VAL A 152 -17.60 1.07 -2.48
C VAL A 152 -17.74 1.02 -0.97
N ASN A 153 -18.89 0.55 -0.49
CA ASN A 153 -19.13 0.47 0.94
C ASN A 153 -18.53 -0.83 1.50
N GLU A 154 -17.54 -0.75 2.39
CA GLU A 154 -16.76 -1.92 2.86
C GLU A 154 -17.58 -2.96 3.65
N ASN A 155 -18.80 -2.63 4.08
CA ASN A 155 -19.69 -3.51 4.84
C ASN A 155 -20.59 -4.40 3.94
N GLU A 156 -20.08 -4.86 2.80
CA GLU A 156 -20.84 -5.74 1.90
C GLU A 156 -21.05 -7.12 2.53
N ASN A 157 -22.24 -7.69 2.32
CA ASN A 157 -22.51 -9.10 2.60
C ASN A 157 -22.74 -9.86 1.28
N ASP A 158 -22.67 -11.19 1.32
CA ASP A 158 -22.83 -12.02 0.12
C ASP A 158 -24.18 -11.89 -0.62
N ALA A 159 -25.16 -11.21 -0.01
CA ALA A 159 -26.53 -11.10 -0.50
C ALA A 159 -26.83 -9.77 -1.22
N SER A 160 -26.08 -8.70 -0.96
CA SER A 160 -26.24 -7.40 -1.63
C SER A 160 -24.97 -6.55 -1.57
N ALA A 161 -24.65 -5.89 -2.68
CA ALA A 161 -23.57 -4.91 -2.76
C ALA A 161 -24.11 -3.48 -2.83
N SER A 162 -23.36 -2.50 -2.31
CA SER A 162 -23.77 -1.09 -2.29
C SER A 162 -22.58 -0.18 -2.51
N PHE A 163 -22.68 0.67 -3.53
CA PHE A 163 -21.57 1.49 -4.01
C PHE A 163 -22.07 2.75 -4.70
N LYS A 164 -21.16 3.69 -4.96
CA LYS A 164 -21.46 4.93 -5.68
C LYS A 164 -20.93 4.88 -7.09
N VAL A 165 -21.70 5.46 -8.01
CA VAL A 165 -21.30 5.61 -9.40
C VAL A 165 -21.48 7.04 -9.89
N SER A 166 -20.63 7.46 -10.83
CA SER A 166 -20.77 8.71 -11.58
C SER A 166 -21.25 8.45 -13.02
N PHE A 167 -22.03 9.40 -13.56
CA PHE A 167 -22.60 9.35 -14.92
C PHE A 167 -22.15 10.50 -15.83
N PRO A 168 -22.26 10.31 -17.16
CA PRO A 168 -22.26 11.41 -18.11
C PRO A 168 -23.39 12.42 -17.80
N PRO A 169 -23.14 13.75 -17.87
CA PRO A 169 -24.09 14.82 -17.48
C PRO A 169 -25.46 14.79 -18.16
N HIS A 170 -25.62 14.06 -19.26
CA HIS A 170 -26.81 14.09 -20.12
C HIS A 170 -27.62 12.78 -20.13
N ASN A 171 -27.22 11.76 -19.34
CA ASN A 171 -27.81 10.41 -19.39
C ASN A 171 -28.46 9.98 -18.06
N VAL A 172 -29.48 10.69 -17.60
CA VAL A 172 -30.26 10.25 -16.42
C VAL A 172 -31.25 9.16 -16.84
N MET A 173 -30.94 7.91 -16.49
CA MET A 173 -31.77 6.76 -16.80
C MET A 173 -32.94 6.64 -15.80
N ARG A 174 -34.18 6.59 -16.29
CA ARG A 174 -35.40 6.58 -15.45
C ARG A 174 -35.92 5.18 -15.09
N ARG A 175 -35.43 4.14 -15.74
CA ARG A 175 -35.87 2.74 -15.56
C ARG A 175 -34.67 1.80 -15.70
N ALA A 176 -33.78 1.83 -14.70
CA ALA A 176 -32.66 0.91 -14.60
C ALA A 176 -33.10 -0.40 -13.92
N VAL A 177 -32.66 -1.53 -14.46
CA VAL A 177 -32.98 -2.87 -13.90
C VAL A 177 -31.72 -3.72 -13.75
N TYR A 178 -30.78 -3.62 -14.69
CA TYR A 178 -29.57 -4.44 -14.70
C TYR A 178 -28.32 -3.58 -14.67
N ILE A 179 -27.26 -4.12 -14.07
CA ILE A 179 -25.90 -3.61 -14.11
C ILE A 179 -24.95 -4.73 -14.53
N VAL A 180 -24.04 -4.43 -15.45
CA VAL A 180 -23.06 -5.38 -16.01
C VAL A 180 -21.68 -4.78 -15.88
N PHE A 181 -20.74 -5.52 -15.28
CA PHE A 181 -19.34 -5.13 -15.21
C PHE A 181 -18.69 -5.25 -16.58
N LEU A 182 -17.85 -4.26 -16.96
CA LEU A 182 -17.04 -4.37 -18.16
C LEU A 182 -15.57 -4.56 -17.84
N VAL A 183 -14.93 -3.53 -17.29
CA VAL A 183 -13.48 -3.47 -17.04
C VAL A 183 -13.18 -2.56 -15.86
N ASN A 184 -12.08 -2.80 -15.15
CA ASN A 184 -11.57 -1.86 -14.16
C ASN A 184 -10.52 -0.96 -14.81
N VAL A 185 -10.78 0.35 -14.89
CA VAL A 185 -9.89 1.32 -15.53
C VAL A 185 -9.02 2.08 -14.53
N MET A 186 -8.98 1.70 -13.25
CA MET A 186 -8.11 2.36 -12.26
C MET A 186 -6.64 2.38 -12.65
N PRO A 187 -6.02 1.28 -13.14
CA PRO A 187 -4.63 1.30 -13.56
C PRO A 187 -4.40 2.36 -14.65
N ASN A 188 -5.27 2.40 -15.65
CA ASN A 188 -5.16 3.31 -16.79
C ASN A 188 -5.39 4.76 -16.35
N ASN A 189 -6.36 5.01 -15.47
CA ASN A 189 -6.60 6.32 -14.88
C ASN A 189 -5.40 6.81 -14.06
N ASN A 190 -4.74 5.93 -13.31
CA ASN A 190 -3.53 6.26 -12.55
C ASN A 190 -2.37 6.63 -13.48
N VAL A 191 -2.19 5.90 -14.59
CA VAL A 191 -1.21 6.26 -15.62
C VAL A 191 -1.56 7.61 -16.25
N TRP A 192 -2.81 7.85 -16.62
CA TRP A 192 -3.26 9.13 -17.17
C TRP A 192 -2.93 10.31 -16.24
N ASN A 193 -3.21 10.14 -14.94
CA ASN A 193 -2.89 11.13 -13.91
C ASN A 193 -1.38 11.34 -13.79
N ALA A 194 -0.58 10.27 -13.85
CA ALA A 194 0.88 10.36 -13.84
C ALA A 194 1.44 11.10 -15.06
N LEU A 195 0.89 10.84 -16.26
CA LEU A 195 1.24 11.56 -17.49
C LEU A 195 0.86 13.05 -17.43
N SER A 196 -0.21 13.35 -16.68
CA SER A 196 -0.72 14.72 -16.50
C SER A 196 -0.03 15.49 -15.36
N MET A 197 0.76 14.81 -14.52
CA MET A 197 1.48 15.45 -13.41
C MET A 197 2.64 16.31 -13.91
N ARG A 198 2.61 17.61 -13.58
CA ARG A 198 3.64 18.59 -13.95
C ARG A 198 4.63 18.92 -12.84
N LYS A 199 4.65 18.13 -11.76
CA LYS A 199 5.50 18.37 -10.59
C LYS A 199 6.51 17.25 -10.43
N ASN A 200 7.66 17.57 -9.85
CA ASN A 200 8.72 16.61 -9.53
C ASN A 200 9.30 15.86 -10.76
N LEU A 201 9.51 16.59 -11.86
CA LEU A 201 10.00 16.03 -13.12
C LEU A 201 11.49 15.66 -13.12
N ASN A 202 12.24 15.95 -12.04
CA ASN A 202 13.69 15.75 -11.95
C ASN A 202 14.13 14.32 -12.32
N ILE A 203 13.35 13.29 -11.93
CA ILE A 203 13.66 11.90 -12.27
C ILE A 203 13.43 11.65 -13.77
N ILE A 204 12.34 12.16 -14.33
CA ILE A 204 12.03 12.03 -15.76
C ILE A 204 13.09 12.76 -16.59
N GLU A 205 13.48 13.97 -16.19
CA GLU A 205 14.57 14.72 -16.81
C GLU A 205 15.89 13.93 -16.79
N GLU A 206 16.21 13.29 -15.66
CA GLU A 206 17.39 12.42 -15.54
C GLU A 206 17.31 11.20 -16.48
N VAL A 207 16.15 10.56 -16.58
CA VAL A 207 15.90 9.44 -17.50
C VAL A 207 16.08 9.88 -18.96
N LEU A 208 15.50 11.03 -19.33
CA LEU A 208 15.51 11.55 -20.69
C LEU A 208 16.83 12.19 -21.13
N ARG A 209 17.77 12.45 -20.20
CA ARG A 209 19.07 13.04 -20.58
C ARG A 209 19.76 12.23 -21.66
N PRO A 210 20.31 12.89 -22.70
CA PRO A 210 21.09 12.23 -23.72
C PRO A 210 22.27 11.43 -23.14
N VAL A 211 22.55 10.27 -23.75
CA VAL A 211 23.61 9.35 -23.29
C VAL A 211 24.98 10.02 -23.21
N HIS A 212 25.26 10.99 -24.08
CA HIS A 212 26.53 11.73 -24.07
C HIS A 212 26.67 12.66 -22.86
N GLU A 213 25.58 13.24 -22.37
CA GLU A 213 25.56 14.06 -21.15
C GLU A 213 25.67 13.19 -19.88
N LYS A 214 25.12 11.98 -19.90
CA LYS A 214 25.24 11.01 -18.79
C LYS A 214 26.68 10.52 -18.57
N ARG A 215 27.49 10.43 -19.63
CA ARG A 215 28.90 10.00 -19.55
C ARG A 215 29.80 11.05 -18.90
N ILE A 216 29.41 12.32 -18.94
CA ILE A 216 30.02 13.37 -18.12
C ILE A 216 29.42 13.20 -16.73
N LYS A 217 30.01 12.32 -15.90
CA LYS A 217 29.73 12.28 -14.45
C LYS A 217 30.08 13.66 -13.88
N GLN A 218 29.15 14.59 -13.95
CA GLN A 218 29.25 15.86 -13.23
C GLN A 218 29.24 15.47 -11.75
N LYS A 219 30.44 15.41 -11.16
CA LYS A 219 30.58 15.48 -9.71
C LYS A 219 29.88 16.77 -9.30
N CYS A 220 28.99 16.68 -8.31
CA CYS A 220 28.34 17.88 -7.80
C CYS A 220 29.43 18.82 -7.28
N ASP A 221 29.50 20.02 -7.85
CA ASP A 221 30.50 21.04 -7.47
C ASP A 221 30.40 21.43 -5.99
N VAL A 222 29.23 21.21 -5.37
CA VAL A 222 28.95 21.47 -3.96
C VAL A 222 29.37 20.29 -3.06
N CYS A 223 29.13 19.04 -3.47
CA CYS A 223 29.37 17.85 -2.65
C CYS A 223 30.76 17.22 -2.84
N SER A 224 31.55 17.72 -3.79
CA SER A 224 32.87 17.17 -4.15
C SER A 224 33.95 17.35 -3.06
N ALA A 225 33.70 18.17 -2.03
CA ALA A 225 34.61 18.41 -0.91
C ALA A 225 34.39 17.48 0.30
N SER A 226 33.29 16.72 0.37
CA SER A 226 32.94 15.88 1.53
C SER A 226 32.87 14.40 1.16
N THR A 227 34.01 13.75 0.96
CA THR A 227 34.07 12.28 0.99
C THR A 227 34.04 11.80 2.44
N ASN A 228 32.90 11.96 3.12
CA ASN A 228 32.65 11.14 4.30
C ASN A 228 32.54 9.70 3.81
N GLU A 229 33.41 8.81 4.29
CA GLU A 229 33.28 7.37 4.06
C GLU A 229 31.87 6.94 4.47
N LEU A 230 31.27 6.01 3.71
CA LEU A 230 29.95 5.47 4.03
C LEU A 230 30.13 4.63 5.30
N SER A 231 29.91 5.20 6.48
CA SER A 231 29.96 4.47 7.73
C SER A 231 28.71 3.62 7.85
N VAL A 232 28.72 2.47 7.19
CA VAL A 232 27.65 1.48 7.28
C VAL A 232 27.88 0.68 8.57
N GLY A 233 26.86 0.56 9.42
CA GLY A 233 26.98 -0.16 10.69
C GLY A 233 27.43 -1.61 10.53
N GLU A 234 27.97 -2.21 11.59
CA GLU A 234 28.56 -3.57 11.59
C GLU A 234 27.62 -4.64 11.01
N VAL A 235 26.33 -4.58 11.36
CA VAL A 235 25.29 -5.49 10.85
C VAL A 235 25.19 -5.42 9.32
N VAL A 236 25.21 -4.22 8.77
CA VAL A 236 25.12 -4.04 7.31
C VAL A 236 26.43 -4.45 6.64
N GLY A 237 27.58 -4.17 7.24
CA GLY A 237 28.89 -4.65 6.76
C GLY A 237 28.93 -6.18 6.63
N SER A 238 28.39 -6.89 7.62
CA SER A 238 28.26 -8.37 7.61
C SER A 238 27.28 -8.88 6.55
N LEU A 239 26.20 -8.16 6.26
CA LEU A 239 25.27 -8.54 5.19
C LEU A 239 25.86 -8.31 3.80
N LEU A 240 26.57 -7.19 3.60
CA LEU A 240 27.23 -6.86 2.35
C LEU A 240 28.35 -7.85 2.02
N SER A 241 29.08 -8.37 3.02
CA SER A 241 30.13 -9.36 2.80
C SER A 241 29.61 -10.75 2.38
N LYS A 242 28.31 -11.03 2.60
CA LYS A 242 27.65 -12.26 2.14
C LYS A 242 27.15 -12.17 0.69
N LEU A 243 27.28 -11.02 0.04
CA LEU A 243 26.96 -10.82 -1.37
C LEU A 243 28.20 -11.08 -2.23
N ASN A 244 27.99 -11.39 -3.51
CA ASN A 244 29.10 -11.38 -4.45
C ASN A 244 29.50 -9.94 -4.83
N ASP A 245 30.70 -9.78 -5.39
CA ASP A 245 31.27 -8.47 -5.72
C ASP A 245 30.34 -7.62 -6.62
N SER A 246 29.67 -8.22 -7.59
CA SER A 246 28.76 -7.51 -8.49
C SER A 246 27.54 -6.94 -7.76
N GLN A 247 26.97 -7.71 -6.83
CA GLN A 247 25.81 -7.31 -6.03
C GLN A 247 26.21 -6.24 -5.01
N ALA A 248 27.32 -6.44 -4.29
CA ALA A 248 27.83 -5.47 -3.33
C ALA A 248 28.17 -4.13 -4.02
N ASN A 249 28.89 -4.18 -5.14
CA ASN A 249 29.26 -2.98 -5.90
C ASN A 249 28.03 -2.23 -6.45
N ALA A 250 26.98 -2.94 -6.87
CA ALA A 250 25.72 -2.31 -7.29
C ALA A 250 25.07 -1.51 -6.15
N ILE A 251 25.03 -2.08 -4.93
CA ILE A 251 24.50 -1.40 -3.75
C ILE A 251 25.36 -0.18 -3.40
N PHE A 252 26.69 -0.34 -3.34
CA PHE A 252 27.61 0.77 -3.05
C PHE A 252 27.49 1.91 -4.06
N THR A 253 27.35 1.59 -5.34
CA THR A 253 27.16 2.59 -6.39
C THR A 253 25.88 3.38 -6.14
N CYS A 254 24.76 2.70 -5.86
CA CYS A 254 23.50 3.37 -5.55
C CYS A 254 23.61 4.27 -4.31
N LEU A 255 24.15 3.74 -3.20
CA LEU A 255 24.33 4.49 -1.95
C LEU A 255 25.26 5.71 -2.12
N ALA A 256 26.28 5.61 -2.96
CA ALA A 256 27.18 6.72 -3.24
C ALA A 256 26.45 7.88 -3.95
N THR A 257 25.49 7.59 -4.84
CA THR A 257 24.70 8.64 -5.51
C THR A 257 23.81 9.41 -4.55
N MET A 258 23.33 8.75 -3.48
CA MET A 258 22.43 9.36 -2.49
C MET A 258 23.10 10.43 -1.62
N LYS A 259 24.44 10.48 -1.57
CA LYS A 259 25.17 11.52 -0.83
C LYS A 259 24.96 12.93 -1.37
N CYS A 260 24.52 13.04 -2.62
CA CYS A 260 24.24 14.32 -3.26
C CYS A 260 22.74 14.64 -3.19
N HIS A 261 22.32 15.49 -2.26
CA HIS A 261 20.92 15.94 -2.19
C HIS A 261 20.55 16.98 -3.26
N HIS A 262 21.53 17.48 -4.01
CA HIS A 262 21.33 18.54 -5.01
C HIS A 262 20.93 18.01 -6.40
N LYS A 263 21.00 16.69 -6.63
CA LYS A 263 20.76 16.11 -7.95
C LYS A 263 20.00 14.79 -7.84
N ALA A 264 19.01 14.60 -8.71
CA ALA A 264 18.36 13.30 -8.87
C ALA A 264 19.32 12.30 -9.55
N SER A 265 19.26 11.04 -9.15
CA SER A 265 20.02 9.95 -9.77
C SER A 265 19.07 8.83 -10.18
N VAL A 266 19.41 8.15 -11.28
CA VAL A 266 18.70 6.97 -11.76
C VAL A 266 19.74 5.91 -12.10
N GLU A 267 19.68 4.80 -11.39
CA GLU A 267 20.60 3.68 -11.54
C GLU A 267 19.82 2.44 -12.01
N LEU A 268 20.38 1.71 -12.97
CA LEU A 268 19.81 0.47 -13.48
C LEU A 268 20.63 -0.73 -12.99
N ILE A 269 20.00 -1.56 -12.16
CA ILE A 269 20.56 -2.86 -11.76
C ILE A 269 19.97 -3.92 -12.68
N SER A 270 20.79 -4.52 -13.53
CA SER A 270 20.39 -5.60 -14.44
C SER A 270 21.07 -6.90 -14.05
N GLY A 271 20.37 -8.02 -14.25
CA GLY A 271 20.88 -9.34 -13.94
C GLY A 271 20.06 -10.46 -14.57
N PRO A 272 20.68 -11.50 -15.15
CA PRO A 272 19.99 -12.69 -15.66
C PRO A 272 19.05 -13.36 -14.64
N PRO A 273 18.17 -14.28 -15.08
CA PRO A 273 17.42 -15.14 -14.16
C PRO A 273 18.36 -15.85 -13.17
N GLY A 274 17.96 -15.96 -11.90
CA GLY A 274 18.76 -16.65 -10.87
C GLY A 274 19.91 -15.85 -10.24
N THR A 275 20.26 -14.65 -10.71
CA THR A 275 21.40 -13.86 -10.16
C THR A 275 21.15 -13.17 -8.83
N GLY A 276 20.04 -13.49 -8.14
CA GLY A 276 19.75 -12.95 -6.82
C GLY A 276 19.29 -11.49 -6.77
N LYS A 277 18.74 -10.93 -7.86
CA LYS A 277 18.22 -9.54 -7.93
C LYS A 277 17.39 -9.14 -6.71
N THR A 278 16.39 -9.95 -6.34
CA THR A 278 15.53 -9.70 -5.18
C THR A 278 16.31 -9.71 -3.87
N ARG A 279 17.35 -10.56 -3.74
CA ARG A 279 18.22 -10.59 -2.55
C ARG A 279 19.05 -9.32 -2.47
N THR A 280 19.63 -8.88 -3.59
CA THR A 280 20.37 -7.61 -3.67
C THR A 280 19.49 -6.42 -3.29
N LEU A 281 18.26 -6.35 -3.83
CA LEU A 281 17.29 -5.33 -3.47
C LEU A 281 16.94 -5.37 -1.99
N SER A 282 16.69 -6.55 -1.41
CA SER A 282 16.32 -6.68 0.01
C SER A 282 17.44 -6.19 0.94
N VAL A 283 18.71 -6.51 0.63
CA VAL A 283 19.87 -6.01 1.39
C VAL A 283 20.04 -4.50 1.23
N MET A 284 19.80 -3.96 0.02
CA MET A 284 19.81 -2.52 -0.21
C MET A 284 18.73 -1.82 0.62
N LEU A 285 17.49 -2.32 0.61
CA LEU A 285 16.38 -1.76 1.39
C LEU A 285 16.67 -1.81 2.89
N PHE A 286 17.20 -2.94 3.40
CA PHE A 286 17.64 -3.05 4.79
C PHE A 286 18.71 -2.00 5.13
N THR A 287 19.69 -1.80 4.24
CA THR A 287 20.74 -0.79 4.42
C THR A 287 20.16 0.63 4.49
N LEU A 288 19.25 0.96 3.58
CA LEU A 288 18.57 2.26 3.56
C LEU A 288 17.76 2.51 4.83
N MET A 289 17.09 1.47 5.34
CA MET A 289 16.34 1.51 6.59
C MET A 289 17.25 1.79 7.79
N GLN A 290 18.40 1.10 7.89
CA GLN A 290 19.39 1.35 8.94
C GLN A 290 19.98 2.77 8.88
N MET A 291 20.09 3.32 7.68
CA MET A 291 20.49 4.72 7.44
C MET A 291 19.36 5.73 7.66
N LYS A 292 18.16 5.30 8.07
CA LYS A 292 16.96 6.12 8.33
C LYS A 292 16.45 6.88 7.10
N TYR A 293 16.66 6.33 5.90
CA TYR A 293 16.07 6.88 4.67
C TYR A 293 14.63 6.40 4.48
N ARG A 294 13.72 7.36 4.23
CA ARG A 294 12.38 7.05 3.76
C ARG A 294 12.45 6.50 2.35
N THR A 295 12.03 5.26 2.19
CA THR A 295 12.16 4.51 0.94
C THR A 295 10.79 4.02 0.50
N VAL A 296 10.46 4.25 -0.77
CA VAL A 296 9.28 3.64 -1.41
C VAL A 296 9.78 2.59 -2.39
N THR A 297 9.22 1.38 -2.30
CA THR A 297 9.53 0.27 -3.21
C THR A 297 8.25 -0.16 -3.90
N CYS A 298 8.30 -0.31 -5.22
CA CYS A 298 7.17 -0.77 -6.03
C CYS A 298 7.60 -1.98 -6.87
N ALA A 299 6.66 -2.87 -7.17
CA ALA A 299 6.82 -3.90 -8.18
C ALA A 299 5.54 -4.01 -9.04
N PRO A 300 5.61 -4.55 -10.26
CA PRO A 300 4.45 -4.62 -11.15
C PRO A 300 3.33 -5.58 -10.71
N THR A 301 3.60 -6.49 -9.78
CA THR A 301 2.63 -7.50 -9.31
C THR A 301 2.71 -7.64 -7.80
N ASP A 302 1.58 -8.00 -7.17
CA ASP A 302 1.49 -8.21 -5.72
C ASP A 302 2.43 -9.32 -5.25
N VAL A 303 2.52 -10.42 -6.02
CA VAL A 303 3.46 -11.52 -5.73
C VAL A 303 4.91 -11.04 -5.69
N ALA A 304 5.33 -10.18 -6.64
CA ALA A 304 6.69 -9.65 -6.64
C ALA A 304 6.93 -8.70 -5.43
N THR A 305 5.93 -7.89 -5.07
CA THR A 305 5.98 -7.02 -3.89
C THR A 305 6.09 -7.85 -2.61
N ALA A 306 5.23 -8.86 -2.44
CA ALA A 306 5.23 -9.79 -1.31
C ALA A 306 6.57 -10.53 -1.17
N GLN A 307 7.18 -10.97 -2.29
CA GLN A 307 8.49 -11.61 -2.27
C GLN A 307 9.62 -10.71 -1.78
N VAL A 308 9.62 -9.43 -2.16
CA VAL A 308 10.61 -8.44 -1.67
C VAL A 308 10.35 -8.16 -0.18
N ALA A 309 9.10 -7.94 0.19
CA ALA A 309 8.69 -7.65 1.56
C ALA A 309 9.05 -8.80 2.52
N SER A 310 8.73 -10.05 2.17
CA SER A 310 9.08 -11.25 2.95
C SER A 310 10.59 -11.37 3.15
N LYS A 311 11.40 -11.13 2.11
CA LYS A 311 12.87 -11.19 2.23
C LYS A 311 13.42 -10.07 3.12
N LEU A 312 12.86 -8.86 3.04
CA LEU A 312 13.23 -7.77 3.93
C LEU A 312 12.89 -8.10 5.39
N VAL A 313 11.66 -8.57 5.68
CA VAL A 313 11.25 -8.97 7.04
C VAL A 313 12.18 -10.05 7.60
N LYS A 314 12.56 -11.04 6.79
CA LYS A 314 13.53 -12.08 7.20
C LYS A 314 14.88 -11.48 7.60
N LEU A 315 15.39 -10.50 6.85
CA LEU A 315 16.63 -9.80 7.19
C LEU A 315 16.49 -9.02 8.51
N VAL A 316 15.36 -8.34 8.74
CA VAL A 316 15.11 -7.62 10.00
C VAL A 316 15.01 -8.57 11.19
N ARG A 317 14.31 -9.70 11.04
CA ARG A 317 14.23 -10.74 12.07
C ARG A 317 15.62 -11.30 12.37
N GLU A 318 16.40 -11.63 11.35
CA GLU A 318 17.77 -12.14 11.53
C GLU A 318 18.70 -11.15 12.24
N SER A 319 18.57 -9.85 11.97
CA SER A 319 19.36 -8.83 12.66
C SER A 319 18.93 -8.57 14.10
N SER A 320 17.64 -8.75 14.41
CA SER A 320 17.06 -8.43 15.73
C SER A 320 17.09 -9.58 16.75
N LYS A 321 17.37 -10.82 16.31
CA LYS A 321 17.35 -12.05 17.14
C LYS A 321 18.11 -11.96 18.46
N ASN A 322 19.15 -11.15 18.54
CA ASN A 322 20.00 -11.03 19.73
C ASN A 322 19.73 -9.75 20.54
N GLU A 323 18.92 -8.83 20.00
CA GLU A 323 18.68 -7.51 20.59
C GLU A 323 17.33 -7.45 21.32
N PHE A 324 16.31 -8.15 20.79
CA PHE A 324 14.96 -8.13 21.33
C PHE A 324 14.47 -9.55 21.61
N GLU A 325 14.25 -9.87 22.88
CA GLU A 325 13.65 -11.14 23.27
C GLU A 325 12.12 -11.06 23.07
N GLY A 326 11.57 -11.93 22.22
CA GLY A 326 10.13 -12.10 22.05
C GLY A 326 9.42 -11.21 21.02
N PHE A 327 10.09 -10.24 20.38
CA PHE A 327 9.50 -9.46 19.28
C PHE A 327 10.50 -9.06 18.17
N CYS A 328 9.96 -8.60 17.03
CA CYS A 328 10.75 -8.04 15.94
C CYS A 328 10.23 -6.63 15.60
N PRO A 329 11.07 -5.57 15.60
CA PRO A 329 10.60 -4.20 15.36
C PRO A 329 10.30 -3.98 13.87
N LEU A 330 9.05 -4.24 13.48
CA LEU A 330 8.57 -4.12 12.09
C LEU A 330 7.81 -2.82 11.82
N GLY A 331 7.65 -1.95 12.83
CA GLY A 331 6.90 -0.70 12.72
C GLY A 331 7.42 0.27 11.66
N GLU A 332 8.70 0.19 11.30
CA GLU A 332 9.36 1.00 10.26
C GLU A 332 9.03 0.53 8.82
N ILE A 333 8.45 -0.65 8.65
CA ILE A 333 8.10 -1.22 7.33
C ILE A 333 6.57 -1.22 7.21
N LEU A 334 6.05 -0.74 6.10
CA LEU A 334 4.62 -0.77 5.81
C LEU A 334 4.38 -1.29 4.40
N LEU A 335 3.51 -2.29 4.29
CA LEU A 335 3.07 -2.87 3.03
C LEU A 335 1.65 -2.37 2.71
N PHE A 336 1.53 -1.67 1.58
CA PHE A 336 0.26 -1.24 1.00
C PHE A 336 -0.15 -2.21 -0.11
N GLY A 337 -1.43 -2.61 -0.13
CA GLY A 337 -1.98 -3.50 -1.16
C GLY A 337 -3.12 -4.36 -0.62
N ASN A 338 -3.89 -4.96 -1.52
CA ASN A 338 -5.00 -5.84 -1.20
C ASN A 338 -4.45 -7.25 -0.91
N ASN A 339 -3.69 -7.37 0.19
CA ASN A 339 -3.01 -8.61 0.52
C ASN A 339 -3.99 -9.54 1.22
N ASN A 340 -4.46 -10.56 0.52
CA ASN A 340 -5.08 -11.71 1.17
C ASN A 340 -4.01 -12.39 2.05
N TYR A 341 -4.38 -12.78 3.26
CA TYR A 341 -3.49 -13.39 4.27
C TYR A 341 -2.79 -14.69 3.83
N GLU A 342 -3.02 -15.14 2.60
CA GLU A 342 -2.49 -16.37 2.01
C GLU A 342 -1.02 -16.25 1.53
N ASP A 343 -0.48 -15.02 1.42
CA ASP A 343 0.91 -14.78 0.99
C ASP A 343 1.98 -15.07 2.07
N GLY A 344 1.56 -15.61 3.22
CA GLY A 344 2.42 -16.10 4.30
C GLY A 344 2.36 -15.26 5.57
N GLU A 345 2.36 -15.94 6.72
CA GLU A 345 2.24 -15.36 8.07
C GLU A 345 3.27 -14.24 8.33
N ASP A 346 4.47 -14.36 7.74
CA ASP A 346 5.58 -13.42 7.91
C ASP A 346 5.29 -11.98 7.41
N ILE A 347 4.48 -11.82 6.35
CA ILE A 347 4.23 -10.49 5.76
C ILE A 347 2.94 -9.84 6.29
N ALA A 348 2.06 -10.61 6.93
CA ALA A 348 0.85 -10.07 7.53
C ALA A 348 1.18 -8.98 8.56
N GLU A 349 2.25 -9.16 9.34
CA GLU A 349 2.67 -8.21 10.39
C GLU A 349 3.07 -6.81 9.89
N ILE A 350 3.44 -6.69 8.62
CA ILE A 350 3.76 -5.40 7.96
C ILE A 350 2.62 -4.87 7.10
N SER A 351 1.52 -5.62 6.95
CA SER A 351 0.32 -5.15 6.25
C SER A 351 -0.36 -4.05 7.05
N SER A 352 -0.83 -3.01 6.34
CA SER A 352 -1.55 -1.89 6.95
C SER A 352 -2.79 -2.33 7.73
N ASN A 353 -3.62 -3.19 7.14
CA ASN A 353 -4.89 -3.60 7.75
C ASN A 353 -4.64 -4.42 9.02
N TYR A 354 -3.78 -5.43 8.93
CA TYR A 354 -3.39 -6.24 10.09
C TYR A 354 -2.81 -5.38 11.22
N ARG A 355 -1.95 -4.40 10.87
CA ARG A 355 -1.40 -3.46 11.85
C ARG A 355 -2.49 -2.66 12.57
N VAL A 356 -3.46 -2.13 11.82
CA VAL A 356 -4.60 -1.41 12.40
C VAL A 356 -5.41 -2.33 13.32
N ASP A 357 -5.67 -3.57 12.92
CA ASP A 357 -6.42 -4.55 13.73
C ASP A 357 -5.68 -4.94 15.03
N ARG A 358 -4.34 -5.04 15.00
CA ARG A 358 -3.55 -5.34 16.22
C ARG A 358 -3.44 -4.15 17.14
N LEU A 359 -3.22 -2.95 16.59
CA LEU A 359 -3.12 -1.73 17.38
C LEU A 359 -4.47 -1.31 17.98
N SER A 360 -5.58 -1.49 17.26
CA SER A 360 -6.92 -1.21 17.77
C SER A 360 -7.26 -2.08 18.99
N GLU A 361 -6.93 -3.37 18.97
CA GLU A 361 -7.04 -4.26 20.13
C GLU A 361 -6.21 -3.73 21.31
N CYS A 362 -4.98 -3.29 21.06
CA CYS A 362 -4.13 -2.74 22.12
C CYS A 362 -4.59 -1.40 22.67
N PHE A 363 -5.29 -0.59 21.88
CA PHE A 363 -5.78 0.73 22.29
C PHE A 363 -7.22 0.72 22.77
N GLU A 364 -7.84 -0.45 22.88
CA GLU A 364 -9.15 -0.60 23.49
C GLU A 364 -9.11 -0.10 24.96
N PRO A 365 -10.03 0.79 25.38
CA PRO A 365 -9.93 1.45 26.68
C PRO A 365 -9.86 0.54 27.92
N ILE A 366 -10.52 -0.63 27.89
CA ILE A 366 -10.72 -1.48 29.08
C ILE A 366 -9.73 -2.65 29.08
N THR A 367 -9.59 -3.32 27.94
CA THR A 367 -8.85 -4.56 27.73
C THR A 367 -7.50 -4.32 27.05
N GLY A 368 -7.26 -3.13 26.50
CA GLY A 368 -5.99 -2.76 25.89
C GLY A 368 -4.88 -2.47 26.91
N TRP A 369 -3.74 -1.97 26.43
CA TRP A 369 -2.51 -1.85 27.20
C TRP A 369 -2.69 -1.04 28.49
N ASN A 370 -3.41 0.09 28.43
CA ASN A 370 -3.57 0.99 29.57
C ASN A 370 -4.50 0.40 30.64
N GLY A 371 -5.55 -0.30 30.21
CA GLY A 371 -6.44 -1.06 31.08
C GLY A 371 -5.72 -2.23 31.75
N CYS A 372 -4.88 -2.95 31.00
CA CYS A 372 -4.02 -4.02 31.52
C CYS A 372 -3.01 -3.50 32.55
N VAL A 373 -2.35 -2.37 32.26
CA VAL A 373 -1.42 -1.72 33.21
C VAL A 373 -2.16 -1.34 34.50
N SER A 374 -3.33 -0.70 34.39
CA SER A 374 -4.11 -0.27 35.55
C SER A 374 -4.58 -1.46 36.39
N SER A 375 -5.02 -2.55 35.74
CA SER A 375 -5.41 -3.79 36.40
C SER A 375 -4.24 -4.44 37.13
N MET A 376 -3.06 -4.49 36.50
CA MET A 376 -1.85 -5.01 37.13
C MET A 376 -1.42 -4.16 38.32
N ILE A 377 -1.49 -2.82 38.21
CA ILE A 377 -1.22 -1.90 39.32
C ILE A 377 -2.14 -2.19 40.50
N SER A 378 -3.45 -2.32 40.28
CA SER A 378 -4.42 -2.64 41.34
C SER A 378 -4.10 -3.98 42.01
N LEU A 379 -3.79 -5.02 41.24
CA LEU A 379 -3.39 -6.32 41.77
C LEU A 379 -2.13 -6.25 42.64
N LEU A 380 -1.15 -5.44 42.25
CA LEU A 380 0.11 -5.27 42.98
C LEU A 380 -0.07 -4.43 44.27
N GLU A 381 -1.00 -3.48 44.27
CA GLU A 381 -1.34 -2.67 45.45
C GLU A 381 -2.14 -3.49 46.48
N ASP A 382 -2.97 -4.44 46.01
CA ASP A 382 -3.82 -5.29 46.84
C ASP A 382 -3.16 -6.60 47.33
N CYS A 383 -1.83 -6.72 47.23
CA CYS A 383 -1.00 -7.93 47.45
C CYS A 383 -0.98 -8.53 48.88
N SER A 384 -2.14 -8.67 49.53
CA SER A 384 -2.35 -9.31 50.83
C SER A 384 -2.90 -10.74 50.78
N LEU A 385 -3.33 -11.24 49.60
CA LEU A 385 -3.96 -12.57 49.44
C LEU A 385 -3.32 -13.37 48.29
N ILE A 386 -2.45 -14.31 48.67
CA ILE A 386 -1.57 -15.08 47.76
C ILE A 386 -2.34 -15.99 46.79
N ASP A 387 -3.53 -16.50 47.14
CA ASP A 387 -4.25 -17.46 46.30
C ASP A 387 -5.25 -16.81 45.31
N PHE A 388 -5.87 -15.68 45.67
CA PHE A 388 -6.72 -14.90 44.75
C PHE A 388 -5.89 -14.14 43.70
N ALA A 389 -4.66 -13.76 44.06
CA ALA A 389 -3.75 -13.05 43.19
C ALA A 389 -3.21 -13.90 42.03
N ARG A 390 -3.09 -15.23 42.17
CA ARG A 390 -2.45 -16.09 41.15
C ARG A 390 -3.19 -16.07 39.80
N ALA A 391 -4.48 -16.42 39.78
CA ALA A 391 -5.24 -16.49 38.54
C ALA A 391 -5.41 -15.11 37.87
N GLY A 392 -5.68 -14.07 38.67
CA GLY A 392 -5.77 -12.69 38.19
C GLY A 392 -4.42 -12.18 37.65
N PHE A 393 -3.31 -12.52 38.30
CA PHE A 393 -1.97 -12.15 37.85
C PHE A 393 -1.63 -12.78 36.50
N SER A 394 -1.77 -14.10 36.33
CA SER A 394 -1.41 -14.76 35.06
C SER A 394 -2.22 -14.22 33.87
N SER A 395 -3.53 -14.03 34.03
CA SER A 395 -4.36 -13.48 32.95
C SER A 395 -3.93 -12.05 32.61
N THR A 396 -3.72 -11.20 33.62
CA THR A 396 -3.36 -9.79 33.40
C THR A 396 -1.94 -9.66 32.84
N ALA A 397 -1.00 -10.48 33.32
CA ALA A 397 0.37 -10.54 32.81
C ALA A 397 0.40 -10.99 31.35
N ALA A 398 -0.39 -12.00 30.98
CA ALA A 398 -0.50 -12.45 29.59
C ALA A 398 -1.02 -11.34 28.66
N SER A 399 -2.11 -10.67 29.02
CA SER A 399 -2.65 -9.55 28.25
C SER A 399 -1.66 -8.39 28.14
N LEU A 400 -0.99 -8.04 29.24
CA LEU A 400 -0.02 -6.96 29.26
C LEU A 400 1.21 -7.27 28.38
N ARG A 401 1.77 -8.49 28.46
CA ARG A 401 2.84 -8.95 27.58
C ARG A 401 2.42 -8.85 26.12
N ARG A 402 1.23 -9.38 25.78
CA ARG A 402 0.68 -9.32 24.43
C ARG A 402 0.61 -7.87 23.93
N CYS A 403 0.10 -6.94 24.74
CA CYS A 403 0.01 -5.54 24.35
C CYS A 403 1.38 -4.90 24.11
N MET A 404 2.35 -5.15 24.99
CA MET A 404 3.72 -4.61 24.85
C MET A 404 4.40 -5.14 23.58
N LEU A 405 4.28 -6.44 23.32
CA LEU A 405 4.85 -7.06 22.12
C LEU A 405 4.21 -6.51 20.84
N ILE A 406 2.88 -6.31 20.81
CA ILE A 406 2.19 -5.68 19.68
C ILE A 406 2.68 -4.25 19.47
N ILE A 407 2.78 -3.44 20.53
CA ILE A 407 3.26 -2.06 20.45
C ILE A 407 4.69 -2.02 19.89
N CYS A 408 5.60 -2.81 20.44
CA CYS A 408 7.00 -2.87 20.02
C CYS A 408 7.18 -3.43 18.60
N THR A 409 6.31 -4.34 18.15
CA THR A 409 6.36 -4.92 16.81
C THR A 409 5.85 -3.93 15.76
N HIS A 410 4.72 -3.26 16.03
CA HIS A 410 3.96 -2.57 14.99
C HIS A 410 4.08 -1.04 15.02
N LEU A 411 4.59 -0.43 16.10
CA LEU A 411 4.89 0.99 16.13
C LEU A 411 6.38 1.25 15.86
N PRO A 412 6.72 2.29 15.06
CA PRO A 412 8.10 2.73 14.90
C PRO A 412 8.79 2.99 16.24
N ILE A 413 10.01 2.50 16.45
CA ILE A 413 10.76 2.74 17.70
C ILE A 413 10.97 4.24 17.91
N CYS A 414 11.14 5.01 16.83
CA CYS A 414 11.24 6.47 16.92
C CYS A 414 9.96 7.13 17.48
N PHE A 415 8.81 6.47 17.36
CA PHE A 415 7.54 6.91 17.93
C PHE A 415 7.39 6.49 19.39
N ILE A 416 7.76 5.25 19.73
CA ILE A 416 7.68 4.72 21.10
C ILE A 416 8.75 5.33 22.01
N ARG A 417 9.94 5.63 21.47
CA ARG A 417 11.22 5.93 22.13
C ARG A 417 11.90 4.69 22.72
N GLU A 418 13.23 4.62 22.56
CA GLU A 418 14.08 3.51 23.03
C GLU A 418 13.89 3.25 24.54
N GLU A 419 13.87 4.29 25.37
CA GLU A 419 13.64 4.18 26.83
C GLU A 419 12.32 3.48 27.19
N ASN A 420 11.27 3.66 26.38
CA ASN A 420 9.98 3.00 26.61
C ASN A 420 10.02 1.55 26.16
N VAL A 421 10.75 1.23 25.09
CA VAL A 421 10.96 -0.16 24.63
C VAL A 421 11.75 -0.94 25.69
N GLU A 422 12.87 -0.38 26.19
CA GLU A 422 13.65 -0.96 27.28
C GLU A 422 12.78 -1.19 28.53
N ARG A 423 11.95 -0.21 28.90
CA ARG A 423 11.03 -0.35 30.03
C ARG A 423 10.01 -1.47 29.83
N MET A 424 9.48 -1.64 28.62
CA MET A 424 8.56 -2.75 28.30
C MET A 424 9.28 -4.11 28.43
N LEU A 425 10.51 -4.22 27.93
CA LEU A 425 11.32 -5.44 28.06
C LEU A 425 11.61 -5.79 29.53
N ASP A 426 11.96 -4.79 30.34
CA ASP A 426 12.16 -4.94 31.78
C ASP A 426 10.88 -5.42 32.47
N ILE A 427 9.72 -4.88 32.08
CA ILE A 427 8.42 -5.29 32.62
C ILE A 427 8.12 -6.74 32.23
N ILE A 428 8.29 -7.12 30.95
CA ILE A 428 8.07 -8.50 30.48
C ILE A 428 8.94 -9.48 31.28
N SER A 429 10.23 -9.19 31.42
CA SER A 429 11.18 -10.01 32.18
C SER A 429 10.77 -10.16 33.65
N LEU A 430 10.28 -9.10 34.27
CA LEU A 430 9.80 -9.13 35.65
C LEU A 430 8.48 -9.89 35.82
N LEU A 431 7.58 -9.80 34.84
CA LEU A 431 6.34 -10.58 34.83
C LEU A 431 6.65 -12.08 34.78
N ASP A 432 7.58 -12.49 33.92
CA ASP A 432 7.98 -13.90 33.78
C ASP A 432 8.69 -14.41 35.05
N PHE A 433 9.55 -13.58 35.65
CA PHE A 433 10.18 -13.90 36.94
C PHE A 433 9.15 -14.06 38.07
N LEU A 434 8.17 -13.15 38.16
CA LEU A 434 7.09 -13.21 39.16
C LEU A 434 6.17 -14.42 38.94
N GLU A 435 5.83 -14.72 37.69
CA GLU A 435 5.03 -15.90 37.33
C GLU A 435 5.76 -17.18 37.72
N GLY A 436 7.06 -17.28 37.44
CA GLY A 436 7.91 -18.37 37.92
C GLY A 436 7.85 -18.53 39.44
N MET A 437 8.03 -17.45 40.21
CA MET A 437 7.98 -17.52 41.68
C MET A 437 6.60 -17.88 42.24
N LEU A 438 5.51 -17.45 41.59
CA LEU A 438 4.15 -17.66 42.08
C LEU A 438 3.63 -19.09 41.82
N PHE A 439 4.09 -19.74 40.75
CA PHE A 439 3.56 -21.01 40.26
C PHE A 439 4.55 -22.18 40.28
N GLN A 440 5.86 -21.92 40.22
CA GLN A 440 6.89 -22.93 40.45
C GLN A 440 7.35 -22.80 41.90
N GLN A 441 6.86 -23.67 42.79
CA GLN A 441 7.29 -23.71 44.20
C GLN A 441 8.80 -23.98 44.30
N ALA A 442 9.62 -22.93 44.27
CA ALA A 442 10.98 -23.00 44.76
C ALA A 442 10.93 -22.88 46.29
N PHE A 443 11.17 -23.99 46.98
CA PHE A 443 11.51 -24.01 48.40
C PHE A 443 12.62 -22.96 48.66
N GLY A 444 12.27 -21.83 49.27
CA GLY A 444 13.25 -20.82 49.73
C GLY A 444 13.05 -19.37 49.28
N VAL A 445 12.03 -19.02 48.49
CA VAL A 445 11.80 -17.61 48.13
C VAL A 445 11.27 -16.83 49.35
N SER A 446 12.05 -15.85 49.83
CA SER A 446 11.60 -14.99 50.94
C SER A 446 10.46 -14.06 50.49
N SER A 447 9.43 -13.89 51.32
CA SER A 447 8.34 -12.92 51.08
C SER A 447 8.85 -11.49 50.83
N LYS A 448 10.03 -11.16 51.36
CA LYS A 448 10.74 -9.91 51.14
C LYS A 448 11.20 -9.75 49.69
N SER A 449 11.68 -10.82 49.07
CA SER A 449 12.11 -10.79 47.67
C SER A 449 10.94 -10.63 46.71
N LEU A 450 9.83 -11.34 46.95
CA LEU A 450 8.60 -11.20 46.16
C LEU A 450 8.05 -9.76 46.23
N ARG A 451 7.97 -9.19 47.44
CA ARG A 451 7.53 -7.81 47.65
C ARG A 451 8.44 -6.79 46.97
N GLY A 452 9.76 -7.03 46.97
CA GLY A 452 10.73 -6.21 46.25
C GLY A 452 10.48 -6.19 44.75
N SER A 453 10.29 -7.35 44.12
CA SER A 453 10.00 -7.45 42.69
C SER A 453 8.64 -6.84 42.31
N CYS A 454 7.60 -7.04 43.13
CA CYS A 454 6.30 -6.39 42.93
C CYS A 454 6.41 -4.86 42.99
N SER A 455 7.20 -4.33 43.94
CA SER A 455 7.43 -2.88 44.07
C SER A 455 8.17 -2.31 42.86
N ARG A 456 9.18 -3.03 42.35
CA ARG A 456 9.89 -2.64 41.12
C ARG A 456 8.96 -2.62 39.92
N LEU A 457 8.16 -3.67 39.73
CA LEU A 457 7.18 -3.75 38.65
C LEU A 457 6.17 -2.61 38.72
N LEU A 458 5.65 -2.30 39.91
CA LEU A 458 4.71 -1.20 40.14
C LEU A 458 5.28 0.16 39.68
N VAL A 459 6.54 0.44 39.97
CA VAL A 459 7.22 1.68 39.54
C VAL A 459 7.32 1.73 38.02
N LEU A 460 7.81 0.65 37.39
CA LEU A 460 7.98 0.60 35.93
C LEU A 460 6.64 0.76 35.20
N LEU A 461 5.57 0.14 35.72
CA LEU A 461 4.22 0.26 35.16
C LEU A 461 3.71 1.71 35.22
N LYS A 462 3.86 2.39 36.37
CA LYS A 462 3.45 3.78 36.55
C LYS A 462 4.25 4.72 35.64
N ASP A 463 5.56 4.49 35.51
CA ASP A 463 6.43 5.26 34.63
C ASP A 463 6.05 5.06 33.16
N LEU A 464 5.80 3.82 32.74
CA LEU A 464 5.36 3.49 31.38
C LEU A 464 4.01 4.15 31.07
N GLN A 465 3.04 4.06 31.98
CA GLN A 465 1.72 4.65 31.81
C GLN A 465 1.82 6.17 31.62
N ARG A 466 2.67 6.83 32.40
CA ARG A 466 2.92 8.26 32.29
C ARG A 466 3.63 8.62 30.99
N SER A 467 4.74 7.95 30.67
CA SER A 467 5.53 8.29 29.50
C SER A 467 4.75 7.99 28.21
N LEU A 468 4.26 6.76 28.04
CA LEU A 468 3.56 6.33 26.83
C LEU A 468 2.17 6.98 26.70
N GLY A 469 1.44 7.15 27.81
CA GLY A 469 0.11 7.75 27.83
C GLY A 469 0.11 9.22 27.38
N ILE A 470 1.09 10.02 27.81
CA ILE A 470 1.25 11.41 27.35
C ILE A 470 1.49 11.45 25.84
N PHE A 471 2.29 10.53 25.28
CA PHE A 471 2.62 10.53 23.86
C PHE A 471 1.47 10.07 22.97
N LEU A 472 0.74 9.02 23.37
CA LEU A 472 -0.39 8.52 22.60
C LEU A 472 -1.54 9.54 22.57
N VAL A 473 -1.85 10.21 23.69
CA VAL A 473 -2.92 11.23 23.73
C VAL A 473 -2.58 12.48 22.91
N GLN A 474 -1.30 12.88 22.84
CA GLN A 474 -0.88 14.07 22.09
C GLN A 474 -0.86 13.89 20.57
N ARG A 475 -0.77 12.66 20.05
CA ARG A 475 -0.62 12.40 18.60
C ARG A 475 -1.73 11.55 17.97
N VAL A 476 -2.55 10.83 18.75
CA VAL A 476 -3.73 10.11 18.23
C VAL A 476 -4.90 11.05 17.93
N ARG A 477 -4.85 12.34 18.32
CA ARG A 477 -5.81 13.37 17.88
C ARG A 477 -5.65 13.83 16.42
N VAL A 478 -4.79 13.19 15.62
CA VAL A 478 -4.51 13.59 14.23
C VAL A 478 -4.69 12.43 13.23
N VAL A 479 -5.46 11.40 13.58
CA VAL A 479 -5.96 10.42 12.60
C VAL A 479 -7.47 10.52 12.53
#